data_AF-A0A958QMK1-F1
#
_entry.id   AF-A0A958QMK1-F1
#
_cell.length_a   1.000
_cell.length_b   1.000
_cell.length_c   1.000
_cell.angle_alpha   90.00
_cell.angle_beta   90.00
_cell.angle_gamma   90.00
#
_symmetry.space_group_name_H-M   'P 1'
#
loop_
_entity.id
_entity.type
_entity.pdbx_description
1 polymer ?
#
loop_
_entity_poly.entity_id
_entity_poly.type
_entity_poly.pdbx_seq_one_letter_code
_entity_poly.pdbx_strand_id
1 'polypeptide(L)'
;SSFNECVRLARQAKKETHDLLRPKGVKVYFDGALGSEGALLSRPYLSGSGAGLQLLEVSQLAEMMQICFQNNLEIAVHAIGDEAAHIVARVALDLKSQNILGQLHLEHAELLRPETIKIFSQLGVICHLQPCHWLSDKKWLNNKIGELARFAFRWQELESAGVKYYFGSDSPIEKTSMQNNLYAVWDAKQNNIALPREDFFRDVSLMTRAHSHPDFNWCLETYSQFELGELVKIMFRGHQIG
;
A
#
# COMPACT_ATOMS: atom_id res chain seq x y z
N SER A 1 6.17 -7.42 22.92
CA SER A 1 5.89 -8.01 21.58
C SER A 1 6.94 -7.50 20.61
N SER A 2 7.13 -8.18 19.47
CA SER A 2 7.97 -7.70 18.37
C SER A 2 7.56 -6.31 17.88
N PHE A 3 6.27 -5.98 17.91
CA PHE A 3 5.76 -4.68 17.46
C PHE A 3 6.24 -3.50 18.32
N ASN A 4 6.24 -3.63 19.65
CA ASN A 4 6.73 -2.55 20.53
C ASN A 4 8.21 -2.24 20.28
N GLU A 5 9.00 -3.25 19.91
CA GLU A 5 10.39 -3.06 19.52
C GLU A 5 10.50 -2.35 18.16
N CYS A 6 9.67 -2.70 17.17
CA CYS A 6 9.57 -1.95 15.92
C CYS A 6 9.22 -0.46 16.16
N VAL A 7 8.29 -0.17 17.07
CA VAL A 7 7.91 1.20 17.44
C VAL A 7 9.09 1.92 18.10
N ARG A 8 9.82 1.25 19.00
CA ARG A 8 11.03 1.80 19.64
C ARG A 8 12.09 2.18 18.60
N LEU A 9 12.38 1.26 17.67
CA LEU A 9 13.33 1.48 16.58
C LEU A 9 12.88 2.59 15.63
N ALA A 10 11.60 2.62 15.23
CA ALA A 10 11.06 3.68 14.38
C ALA A 10 11.16 5.06 15.03
N ARG A 11 10.88 5.16 16.34
CA ARG A 11 11.06 6.41 17.10
C ARG A 11 12.51 6.83 17.21
N GLN A 12 13.43 5.89 17.36
CA GLN A 12 14.86 6.16 17.36
C GLN A 12 15.30 6.68 15.98
N ALA A 13 14.92 6.00 14.90
CA ALA A 13 15.23 6.41 13.54
C ALA A 13 14.70 7.83 13.24
N LYS A 14 13.49 8.19 13.68
CA LYS A 14 12.94 9.54 13.48
C LYS A 14 13.75 10.68 14.11
N LYS A 15 14.67 10.39 15.05
CA LYS A 15 15.58 11.39 15.61
C LYS A 15 16.77 11.68 14.70
N GLU A 16 17.09 10.75 13.80
CA GLU A 16 18.14 10.92 12.81
C GLU A 16 17.70 11.94 11.76
N THR A 17 18.54 12.92 11.50
CA THR A 17 18.33 13.92 10.44
C THR A 17 19.35 13.68 9.35
N HIS A 18 18.86 13.31 8.16
CA HIS A 18 19.69 13.12 6.98
C HIS A 18 18.96 13.66 5.74
N ASP A 19 19.70 14.25 4.81
CA ASP A 19 19.11 14.94 3.65
C ASP A 19 18.31 14.00 2.74
N LEU A 20 18.72 12.73 2.67
CA LEU A 20 18.16 11.71 1.77
C LEU A 20 17.31 10.64 2.47
N LEU A 21 17.25 10.62 3.80
CA LEU A 21 16.53 9.59 4.56
C LEU A 21 15.49 10.25 5.47
N ARG A 22 14.24 9.83 5.34
CA ARG A 22 13.14 10.32 6.17
C ARG A 22 12.41 9.13 6.79
N PRO A 23 12.77 8.75 8.02
CA PRO A 23 12.04 7.72 8.75
C PRO A 23 10.62 8.22 9.01
N LYS A 24 9.63 7.41 8.62
CA LYS A 24 8.21 7.79 8.70
C LYS A 24 7.44 7.02 9.75
N GLY A 25 7.58 5.70 9.76
CA GLY A 25 6.67 4.87 10.52
C GLY A 25 6.88 3.38 10.34
N VAL A 26 5.81 2.62 10.52
CA VAL A 26 5.81 1.15 10.54
C VAL A 26 4.94 0.60 9.42
N LYS A 27 5.35 -0.50 8.80
CA LYS A 27 4.57 -1.27 7.82
C LYS A 27 4.01 -2.53 8.49
N VAL A 28 2.75 -2.82 8.26
CA VAL A 28 2.08 -4.06 8.68
C VAL A 28 1.32 -4.71 7.51
N TYR A 29 0.98 -5.98 7.67
CA TYR A 29 0.23 -6.75 6.68
C TYR A 29 -1.10 -7.19 7.25
N PHE A 30 -2.20 -6.85 6.57
CA PHE A 30 -3.54 -7.22 7.02
C PHE A 30 -4.12 -8.42 6.26
N ASP A 31 -3.80 -8.56 4.97
CA ASP A 31 -4.16 -9.71 4.14
C ASP A 31 -3.02 -10.18 3.23
N GLY A 32 -3.29 -11.19 2.41
CA GLY A 32 -2.37 -11.73 1.41
C GLY A 32 -2.51 -11.07 0.04
N ALA A 33 -2.27 -11.84 -1.02
CA ALA A 33 -2.36 -11.38 -2.41
C ALA A 33 -3.50 -12.09 -3.17
N LEU A 34 -4.03 -11.45 -4.21
CA LEU A 34 -5.08 -12.05 -5.05
C LEU A 34 -4.58 -13.31 -5.78
N GLY A 35 -3.35 -13.29 -6.31
CA GLY A 35 -2.79 -14.44 -7.04
C GLY A 35 -2.82 -15.74 -6.22
N SER A 36 -2.45 -15.67 -4.94
CA SER A 36 -2.47 -16.81 -4.00
C SER A 36 -3.82 -17.02 -3.30
N GLU A 37 -4.84 -16.25 -3.64
CA GLU A 37 -6.15 -16.22 -2.96
C GLU A 37 -6.06 -15.87 -1.47
N GLY A 38 -5.01 -15.13 -1.09
CA GLY A 38 -4.79 -14.67 0.27
C GLY A 38 -5.39 -13.29 0.57
N ALA A 39 -5.71 -12.49 -0.46
CA ALA A 39 -6.35 -11.19 -0.24
C ALA A 39 -7.76 -11.38 0.35
N LEU A 40 -8.11 -10.60 1.38
CA LEU A 40 -9.34 -10.78 2.16
C LEU A 40 -10.53 -10.10 1.48
N LEU A 41 -11.44 -10.90 0.97
CA LEU A 41 -12.60 -10.48 0.19
C LEU A 41 -13.88 -10.46 1.02
N SER A 42 -14.84 -9.63 0.62
CA SER A 42 -16.17 -9.59 1.25
C SER A 42 -17.06 -10.77 0.85
N ARG A 43 -16.61 -11.56 -0.15
CA ARG A 43 -17.25 -12.77 -0.64
C ARG A 43 -16.20 -13.83 -0.97
N PRO A 44 -16.53 -15.14 -0.90
CA PRO A 44 -15.57 -16.18 -1.23
C PRO A 44 -15.02 -16.11 -2.67
N TYR A 45 -13.77 -16.53 -2.84
CA TYR A 45 -13.16 -16.81 -4.14
C TYR A 45 -13.98 -17.85 -4.91
N LEU A 46 -14.03 -17.71 -6.24
CA LEU A 46 -14.80 -18.62 -7.10
C LEU A 46 -14.22 -20.04 -7.15
N SER A 47 -12.96 -20.22 -6.76
CA SER A 47 -12.31 -21.54 -6.59
C SER A 47 -12.89 -22.36 -5.43
N GLY A 48 -13.58 -21.71 -4.48
CA GLY A 48 -14.07 -22.33 -3.25
C GLY A 48 -13.07 -22.35 -2.09
N SER A 49 -11.92 -21.68 -2.20
CA SER A 49 -10.87 -21.64 -1.15
C SER A 49 -11.23 -20.83 0.11
N GLY A 50 -12.41 -20.19 0.13
CA GLY A 50 -12.84 -19.29 1.19
C GLY A 50 -12.73 -17.83 0.76
N ALA A 51 -12.58 -16.90 1.70
CA ALA A 51 -12.57 -15.46 1.44
C ALA A 51 -11.17 -14.83 1.55
N GLY A 52 -10.11 -15.64 1.62
CA GLY A 52 -8.74 -15.18 1.82
C GLY A 52 -8.30 -15.20 3.28
N LEU A 53 -7.27 -14.41 3.60
CA LEU A 53 -6.57 -14.44 4.89
C LEU A 53 -6.67 -13.11 5.62
N GLN A 54 -7.04 -13.15 6.89
CA GLN A 54 -6.87 -12.05 7.82
C GLN A 54 -5.63 -12.32 8.68
N LEU A 55 -4.55 -11.58 8.44
CA LEU A 55 -3.25 -11.82 9.08
C LEU A 55 -3.13 -11.19 10.49
N LEU A 56 -3.98 -10.21 10.79
CA LEU A 56 -4.07 -9.55 12.07
C LEU A 56 -5.50 -9.51 12.54
N GLU A 57 -5.74 -9.73 13.83
CA GLU A 57 -7.04 -9.44 14.40
C GLU A 57 -7.35 -7.94 14.28
N VAL A 58 -8.63 -7.59 14.14
CA VAL A 58 -9.07 -6.19 14.03
C VAL A 58 -8.63 -5.38 15.26
N SER A 59 -8.66 -5.99 16.45
CA SER A 59 -8.18 -5.37 17.68
C SER A 59 -6.67 -5.13 17.67
N GLN A 60 -5.88 -6.04 17.10
CA GLN A 60 -4.42 -5.86 16.96
C GLN A 60 -4.11 -4.72 15.99
N LEU A 61 -4.82 -4.64 14.85
CA LEU A 61 -4.66 -3.53 13.91
C LEU A 61 -5.00 -2.19 14.58
N ALA A 62 -6.09 -2.14 15.36
CA ALA A 62 -6.49 -0.93 16.09
C ALA A 62 -5.44 -0.51 17.12
N GLU A 63 -4.93 -1.45 17.92
CA GLU A 63 -3.86 -1.20 18.89
C GLU A 63 -2.58 -0.70 18.20
N MET A 64 -2.14 -1.37 17.13
CA MET A 64 -0.95 -0.98 16.38
C MET A 64 -1.07 0.43 15.78
N MET A 65 -2.22 0.73 15.15
CA MET A 65 -2.50 2.04 14.56
C MET A 65 -2.55 3.13 15.62
N GLN A 66 -3.21 2.88 16.75
CA GLN A 66 -3.25 3.79 17.90
C GLN A 66 -1.85 4.08 18.44
N ILE A 67 -1.02 3.05 18.66
CA ILE A 67 0.34 3.20 19.16
C ILE A 67 1.17 4.05 18.18
N CYS A 68 1.09 3.79 16.88
CA CYS A 68 1.78 4.59 15.87
C CYS A 68 1.36 6.06 15.94
N PHE A 69 0.06 6.34 15.91
CA PHE A 69 -0.48 7.70 15.93
C PHE A 69 -0.09 8.48 17.19
N GLN A 70 -0.20 7.86 18.37
CA GLN A 70 0.21 8.47 19.64
C GLN A 70 1.72 8.72 19.75
N ASN A 71 2.54 7.99 19.01
CA ASN A 71 3.99 8.17 18.98
C ASN A 71 4.47 9.02 17.79
N ASN A 72 3.56 9.73 17.10
CA ASN A 72 3.86 10.51 15.90
C ASN A 72 4.56 9.67 14.82
N LEU A 73 4.16 8.41 14.66
CA LEU A 73 4.57 7.52 13.59
C LEU A 73 3.44 7.38 12.58
N GLU A 74 3.79 7.38 11.29
CA GLU A 74 2.87 7.01 10.22
C GLU A 74 2.69 5.48 10.23
N ILE A 75 1.60 4.94 9.69
CA ILE A 75 1.43 3.50 9.53
C ILE A 75 1.05 3.17 8.08
N ALA A 76 1.77 2.23 7.49
CA ALA A 76 1.46 1.64 6.21
C ALA A 76 0.82 0.27 6.42
N VAL A 77 -0.29 0.01 5.76
CA VAL A 77 -1.02 -1.26 5.87
C VAL A 77 -1.16 -1.88 4.49
N HIS A 78 -0.63 -3.08 4.31
CA HIS A 78 -0.93 -3.91 3.13
C HIS A 78 -2.37 -4.40 3.21
N ALA A 79 -3.17 -4.00 2.21
CA ALA A 79 -4.55 -4.41 2.04
C ALA A 79 -4.90 -4.47 0.54
N ILE A 80 -5.02 -5.68 0.00
CA ILE A 80 -5.37 -5.90 -1.41
C ILE A 80 -6.89 -6.12 -1.56
N GLY A 81 -7.47 -6.93 -0.68
CA GLY A 81 -8.87 -7.33 -0.74
C GLY A 81 -9.85 -6.23 -0.32
N ASP A 82 -11.07 -6.31 -0.84
CA ASP A 82 -12.09 -5.28 -0.65
C ASP A 82 -12.65 -5.24 0.79
N GLU A 83 -12.57 -6.36 1.50
CA GLU A 83 -12.91 -6.44 2.92
C GLU A 83 -11.74 -5.96 3.78
N ALA A 84 -10.50 -6.37 3.46
CA ALA A 84 -9.30 -5.86 4.13
C ALA A 84 -9.25 -4.34 4.12
N ALA A 85 -9.36 -3.71 2.94
CA ALA A 85 -9.31 -2.26 2.81
C ALA A 85 -10.43 -1.57 3.61
N HIS A 86 -11.63 -2.17 3.66
CA HIS A 86 -12.75 -1.63 4.41
C HIS A 86 -12.56 -1.71 5.93
N ILE A 87 -12.08 -2.84 6.44
CA ILE A 87 -11.77 -3.02 7.86
C ILE A 87 -10.71 -2.00 8.30
N VAL A 88 -9.64 -1.83 7.52
CA VAL A 88 -8.61 -0.83 7.80
C VAL A 88 -9.19 0.58 7.85
N ALA A 89 -10.07 0.92 6.90
CA ALA A 89 -10.77 2.20 6.88
C ALA A 89 -11.64 2.41 8.13
N ARG A 90 -12.38 1.37 8.55
CA ARG A 90 -13.25 1.39 9.73
C ARG A 90 -12.47 1.59 11.02
N VAL A 91 -11.38 0.85 11.20
CA VAL A 91 -10.50 1.00 12.37
C VAL A 91 -9.96 2.42 12.47
N ALA A 92 -9.46 2.98 11.37
CA ALA A 92 -8.95 4.35 11.34
C ALA A 92 -10.05 5.39 11.61
N LEU A 93 -11.27 5.18 11.09
CA LEU A 93 -12.43 6.05 11.34
C LEU A 93 -12.84 6.02 12.82
N ASP A 94 -12.85 4.83 13.43
CA ASP A 94 -13.19 4.66 14.84
C ASP A 94 -12.14 5.34 15.74
N LEU A 95 -10.84 5.24 15.41
CA LEU A 95 -9.78 5.98 16.11
C LEU A 95 -9.92 7.50 15.95
N LYS A 96 -10.24 7.98 14.75
CA LYS A 96 -10.51 9.41 14.52
C LYS A 96 -11.68 9.91 15.38
N SER A 97 -12.73 9.10 15.56
CA SER A 97 -13.88 9.45 16.42
C SER A 97 -13.49 9.60 17.90
N GLN A 98 -12.41 8.94 18.32
CA GLN A 98 -11.81 9.04 19.66
C GLN A 98 -10.73 10.12 19.74
N ASN A 99 -10.63 10.99 18.72
CA ASN A 99 -9.62 12.04 18.59
C ASN A 99 -8.17 11.51 18.57
N ILE A 100 -7.97 10.26 18.14
CA ILE A 100 -6.65 9.67 17.91
C ILE A 100 -6.35 9.81 16.42
N LEU A 101 -5.48 10.78 16.10
CA LEU A 101 -5.18 11.19 14.73
C LEU A 101 -3.76 10.80 14.32
N GLY A 102 -3.59 10.44 13.06
CA GLY A 102 -2.28 10.22 12.45
C GLY A 102 -2.41 9.95 10.95
N GLN A 103 -1.29 9.67 10.30
CA GLN A 103 -1.26 9.41 8.86
C GLN A 103 -1.30 7.90 8.58
N LEU A 104 -2.36 7.48 7.88
CA LEU A 104 -2.52 6.13 7.35
C LEU A 104 -2.12 6.10 5.86
N HIS A 105 -1.32 5.11 5.52
CA HIS A 105 -0.97 4.72 4.17
C HIS A 105 -1.58 3.35 3.87
N LEU A 106 -2.34 3.24 2.77
CA LEU A 106 -2.84 1.95 2.30
C LEU A 106 -2.00 1.48 1.12
N GLU A 107 -1.32 0.36 1.31
CA GLU A 107 -0.51 -0.26 0.26
C GLU A 107 -1.39 -1.15 -0.61
N HIS A 108 -1.14 -1.08 -1.91
CA HIS A 108 -1.90 -1.70 -3.00
C HIS A 108 -3.25 -1.05 -3.26
N ALA A 109 -4.15 -1.09 -2.27
CA ALA A 109 -5.50 -0.56 -2.40
C ALA A 109 -6.19 -1.04 -3.71
N GLU A 110 -6.01 -2.32 -4.01
CA GLU A 110 -6.29 -2.86 -5.34
C GLU A 110 -7.79 -3.04 -5.58
N LEU A 111 -8.51 -3.59 -4.60
CA LEU A 111 -9.96 -3.69 -4.60
C LEU A 111 -10.57 -2.69 -3.61
N LEU A 112 -11.33 -1.71 -4.11
CA LEU A 112 -11.95 -0.68 -3.29
C LEU A 112 -13.45 -0.54 -3.55
N ARG A 113 -14.23 -0.79 -2.51
CA ARG A 113 -15.66 -0.49 -2.51
C ARG A 113 -15.91 1.02 -2.43
N PRO A 114 -16.98 1.54 -3.04
CA PRO A 114 -17.30 2.97 -3.02
C PRO A 114 -17.40 3.57 -1.61
N GLU A 115 -17.95 2.84 -0.65
CA GLU A 115 -18.03 3.25 0.75
C GLU A 115 -16.66 3.36 1.43
N THR A 116 -15.70 2.51 1.07
CA THR A 116 -14.33 2.56 1.58
C THR A 116 -13.61 3.82 1.08
N ILE A 117 -13.77 4.16 -0.21
CA ILE A 117 -13.18 5.39 -0.80
C ILE A 117 -13.72 6.64 -0.10
N LYS A 118 -15.02 6.67 0.23
CA LYS A 118 -15.62 7.78 1.01
C LYS A 118 -14.96 7.95 2.38
N ILE A 119 -14.68 6.85 3.07
CA ILE A 119 -14.01 6.88 4.38
C ILE A 119 -12.55 7.37 4.21
N PHE A 120 -11.82 6.88 3.20
CA PHE A 120 -10.46 7.32 2.92
C PHE A 120 -10.35 8.83 2.68
N SER A 121 -11.28 9.39 1.90
CA SER A 121 -11.35 10.84 1.66
C SER A 121 -11.51 11.62 2.97
N GLN A 122 -12.41 11.18 3.86
CA GLN A 122 -12.62 11.82 5.17
C GLN A 122 -11.41 11.71 6.10
N LEU A 123 -10.64 10.63 5.98
CA LEU A 123 -9.49 10.34 6.83
C LEU A 123 -8.18 10.96 6.30
N GLY A 124 -8.14 11.41 5.04
CA GLY A 124 -6.89 11.86 4.41
C GLY A 124 -5.89 10.71 4.20
N VAL A 125 -6.39 9.50 3.93
CA VAL A 125 -5.54 8.33 3.63
C VAL A 125 -4.72 8.59 2.37
N ILE A 126 -3.48 8.09 2.37
CA ILE A 126 -2.62 8.07 1.19
C ILE A 126 -2.58 6.65 0.63
N CYS A 127 -2.96 6.44 -0.62
CA CYS A 127 -2.90 5.14 -1.27
C CYS A 127 -1.63 4.96 -2.10
N HIS A 128 -1.01 3.79 -2.01
CA HIS A 128 0.20 3.43 -2.72
C HIS A 128 -0.14 2.32 -3.71
N LEU A 129 -0.33 2.69 -4.98
CA LEU A 129 -0.95 1.86 -6.01
C LEU A 129 0.11 1.32 -6.96
N GLN A 130 -0.08 0.13 -7.52
CA GLN A 130 0.83 -0.44 -8.51
C GLN A 130 0.09 -0.72 -9.81
N PRO A 131 -0.02 0.27 -10.71
CA PRO A 131 -0.67 0.04 -12.00
C PRO A 131 -0.12 -1.17 -12.76
N CYS A 132 1.19 -1.46 -12.67
CA CYS A 132 1.79 -2.62 -13.31
C CYS A 132 1.14 -3.97 -12.94
N HIS A 133 0.56 -4.12 -11.74
CA HIS A 133 -0.17 -5.35 -11.35
C HIS A 133 -1.36 -5.62 -12.29
N TRP A 134 -1.97 -4.59 -12.89
CA TRP A 134 -3.03 -4.77 -13.89
C TRP A 134 -2.59 -5.67 -15.06
N LEU A 135 -1.32 -5.56 -15.48
CA LEU A 135 -0.81 -6.29 -16.65
C LEU A 135 -0.77 -7.81 -16.42
N SER A 136 -0.47 -8.24 -15.19
CA SER A 136 -0.53 -9.64 -14.77
C SER A 136 -1.96 -10.06 -14.46
N ASP A 137 -2.70 -9.21 -13.75
CA ASP A 137 -3.90 -9.63 -13.02
C ASP A 137 -5.15 -9.69 -13.90
N LYS A 138 -5.24 -8.82 -14.91
CA LYS A 138 -6.36 -8.77 -15.86
C LYS A 138 -6.67 -10.12 -16.52
N LYS A 139 -5.69 -11.02 -16.61
CA LYS A 139 -5.80 -12.35 -17.24
C LYS A 139 -6.66 -13.32 -16.44
N TRP A 140 -6.76 -13.13 -15.13
CA TRP A 140 -7.40 -14.09 -14.23
C TRP A 140 -8.36 -13.46 -13.22
N LEU A 141 -8.36 -12.13 -13.05
CA LEU A 141 -9.14 -11.42 -12.04
C LEU A 141 -10.62 -11.83 -12.03
N ASN A 142 -11.32 -11.71 -13.17
CA ASN A 142 -12.75 -12.07 -13.29
C ASN A 142 -13.01 -13.54 -12.94
N ASN A 143 -12.14 -14.45 -13.38
CA ASN A 143 -12.28 -15.88 -13.11
C ASN A 143 -12.04 -16.23 -11.64
N LYS A 144 -11.34 -15.35 -10.91
CA LYS A 144 -10.97 -15.58 -9.52
C LYS A 144 -11.96 -14.96 -8.53
N ILE A 145 -12.43 -13.74 -8.80
CA ILE A 145 -13.25 -12.96 -7.84
C ILE A 145 -14.62 -12.49 -8.38
N GLY A 146 -14.95 -12.82 -9.63
CA GLY A 146 -16.27 -12.55 -10.21
C GLY A 146 -16.69 -11.09 -10.12
N GLU A 147 -17.87 -10.82 -9.55
CA GLU A 147 -18.43 -9.47 -9.43
C GLU A 147 -17.53 -8.48 -8.69
N LEU A 148 -16.65 -8.96 -7.79
CA LEU A 148 -15.74 -8.08 -7.04
C LEU A 148 -14.69 -7.42 -7.94
N ALA A 149 -14.44 -7.95 -9.13
CA ALA A 149 -13.51 -7.36 -10.11
C ALA A 149 -13.91 -5.93 -10.53
N ARG A 150 -15.20 -5.56 -10.40
CA ARG A 150 -15.66 -4.17 -10.64
C ARG A 150 -15.09 -3.15 -9.65
N PHE A 151 -14.55 -3.61 -8.53
CA PHE A 151 -13.90 -2.79 -7.50
C PHE A 151 -12.40 -2.70 -7.71
N ALA A 152 -11.83 -3.32 -8.75
CA ALA A 152 -10.41 -3.28 -9.02
C ALA A 152 -9.97 -1.95 -9.65
N PHE A 153 -8.78 -1.48 -9.28
CA PHE A 153 -8.08 -0.35 -9.92
C PHE A 153 -8.94 0.93 -10.06
N ARG A 154 -9.62 1.33 -8.98
CA ARG A 154 -10.58 2.44 -8.89
C ARG A 154 -9.92 3.83 -8.87
N TRP A 155 -8.99 4.08 -9.78
CA TRP A 155 -8.14 5.28 -9.75
C TRP A 155 -8.92 6.57 -9.99
N GLN A 156 -9.91 6.55 -10.89
CA GLN A 156 -10.78 7.70 -11.15
C GLN A 156 -11.55 8.11 -9.90
N GLU A 157 -12.09 7.13 -9.17
CA GLU A 157 -12.87 7.38 -7.97
C GLU A 157 -12.01 7.87 -6.81
N LEU A 158 -10.77 7.37 -6.67
CA LEU A 158 -9.81 7.90 -5.71
C LEU A 158 -9.48 9.37 -6.00
N GLU A 159 -9.12 9.70 -7.25
CA GLU A 159 -8.82 11.09 -7.66
C GLU A 159 -10.05 12.00 -7.49
N SER A 160 -11.24 11.55 -7.91
CA SER A 160 -12.49 12.31 -7.79
C SER A 160 -12.90 12.55 -6.34
N ALA A 161 -12.58 11.62 -5.44
CA ALA A 161 -12.81 11.77 -4.00
C ALA A 161 -11.73 12.58 -3.29
N GLY A 162 -10.70 13.06 -4.02
CA GLY A 162 -9.58 13.79 -3.44
C GLY A 162 -8.66 12.94 -2.57
N VAL A 163 -8.71 11.60 -2.72
CA VAL A 163 -7.80 10.69 -2.01
C VAL A 163 -6.44 10.77 -2.66
N LYS A 164 -5.42 11.09 -1.86
CA LYS A 164 -4.06 11.22 -2.36
C LYS A 164 -3.51 9.83 -2.68
N TYR A 165 -2.88 9.68 -3.84
CA TYR A 165 -2.23 8.43 -4.20
C TYR A 165 -0.90 8.66 -4.91
N TYR A 166 -0.12 7.59 -4.94
CA TYR A 166 1.16 7.51 -5.64
C TYR A 166 1.29 6.16 -6.33
N PHE A 167 1.84 6.16 -7.54
CA PHE A 167 2.17 4.93 -8.26
C PHE A 167 3.53 4.38 -7.85
N GLY A 168 3.63 3.07 -7.68
CA GLY A 168 4.86 2.32 -7.47
C GLY A 168 4.85 1.01 -8.25
N SER A 169 5.88 0.18 -8.08
CA SER A 169 5.97 -1.12 -8.75
C SER A 169 6.03 -2.31 -7.80
N ASP A 170 6.03 -2.09 -6.48
CA ASP A 170 6.26 -3.17 -5.49
C ASP A 170 7.47 -4.05 -5.84
N SER A 171 8.56 -3.43 -6.28
CA SER A 171 9.79 -4.13 -6.65
C SER A 171 10.33 -4.95 -5.46
N PRO A 172 10.77 -6.20 -5.66
CA PRO A 172 11.04 -6.85 -6.94
C PRO A 172 9.89 -7.68 -7.52
N ILE A 173 8.65 -7.59 -6.99
CA ILE A 173 7.51 -8.34 -7.51
C ILE A 173 7.26 -7.97 -8.98
N GLU A 174 7.15 -6.67 -9.26
CA GLU A 174 7.21 -6.14 -10.62
C GLU A 174 8.47 -5.30 -10.84
N LYS A 175 8.94 -5.27 -12.09
CA LYS A 175 10.14 -4.51 -12.46
C LYS A 175 9.95 -3.02 -12.19
N THR A 176 10.96 -2.40 -11.61
CA THR A 176 11.03 -0.94 -11.41
C THR A 176 10.99 -0.21 -12.76
N SER A 177 9.81 0.23 -13.20
CA SER A 177 9.65 0.97 -14.46
C SER A 177 8.44 1.89 -14.44
N MET A 178 8.70 3.20 -14.54
CA MET A 178 7.66 4.19 -14.76
C MET A 178 6.90 3.91 -16.06
N GLN A 179 7.59 3.49 -17.13
CA GLN A 179 6.97 3.17 -18.41
C GLN A 179 5.99 2.01 -18.28
N ASN A 180 6.31 0.98 -17.48
CA ASN A 180 5.37 -0.12 -17.24
C ASN A 180 4.11 0.35 -16.53
N ASN A 181 4.24 1.23 -15.53
CA ASN A 181 3.07 1.81 -14.86
C ASN A 181 2.21 2.65 -15.81
N LEU A 182 2.82 3.49 -16.64
CA LEU A 182 2.09 4.29 -17.63
C LEU A 182 1.43 3.43 -18.70
N TYR A 183 2.13 2.41 -19.18
CA TYR A 183 1.58 1.43 -20.11
C TYR A 183 0.41 0.67 -19.49
N ALA A 184 0.52 0.29 -18.22
CA ALA A 184 -0.56 -0.39 -17.51
C ALA A 184 -1.79 0.49 -17.37
N VAL A 185 -1.63 1.79 -17.05
CA VAL A 185 -2.76 2.74 -17.03
C VAL A 185 -3.42 2.86 -18.41
N TRP A 186 -2.61 2.92 -19.47
CA TRP A 186 -3.12 3.00 -20.84
C TRP A 186 -3.87 1.73 -21.24
N ASP A 187 -3.31 0.56 -20.96
CA ASP A 187 -3.89 -0.75 -21.26
C ASP A 187 -5.16 -1.00 -20.43
N ALA A 188 -5.18 -0.60 -19.15
CA ALA A 188 -6.36 -0.67 -18.29
C ALA A 188 -7.52 0.14 -18.88
N LYS A 189 -7.24 1.34 -19.43
CA LYS A 189 -8.24 2.13 -20.14
C LYS A 189 -8.83 1.43 -21.37
N GLN A 190 -8.02 0.67 -22.11
CA GLN A 190 -8.52 -0.14 -23.23
C GLN A 190 -9.42 -1.30 -22.76
N ASN A 191 -9.38 -1.64 -21.48
CA ASN A 191 -10.10 -2.75 -20.85
C ASN A 191 -11.14 -2.26 -19.81
N ASN A 192 -11.72 -1.08 -20.05
CA ASN A 192 -12.82 -0.49 -19.27
C ASN A 192 -12.48 -0.05 -17.83
N ILE A 193 -11.21 0.09 -17.48
CA ILE A 193 -10.81 0.79 -16.24
C ILE A 193 -10.68 2.29 -16.56
N ALA A 194 -11.33 3.14 -15.76
CA ALA A 194 -11.27 4.57 -15.99
C ALA A 194 -9.88 5.13 -15.67
N LEU A 195 -9.45 6.14 -16.46
CA LEU A 195 -8.25 6.91 -16.12
C LEU A 195 -8.49 7.71 -14.84
N PRO A 196 -7.44 8.00 -14.03
CA PRO A 196 -7.60 8.88 -12.88
C PRO A 196 -8.28 10.22 -13.26
N ARG A 197 -7.87 10.78 -14.41
CA ARG A 197 -8.50 11.91 -15.10
C ARG A 197 -8.43 11.71 -16.61
N GLU A 198 -9.36 12.31 -17.35
CA GLU A 198 -9.37 12.24 -18.82
C GLU A 198 -8.10 12.87 -19.45
N ASP A 199 -7.50 13.86 -18.79
CA ASP A 199 -6.25 14.51 -19.21
C ASP A 199 -5.00 13.89 -18.58
N PHE A 200 -5.08 12.70 -17.97
CA PHE A 200 -3.97 12.06 -17.25
C PHE A 200 -2.66 12.03 -18.07
N PHE A 201 -2.70 11.61 -19.34
CA PHE A 201 -1.51 11.54 -20.20
C PHE A 201 -1.00 12.89 -20.72
N ARG A 202 -1.69 13.99 -20.39
CA ARG A 202 -1.28 15.36 -20.70
C ARG A 202 -0.76 16.11 -19.47
N ASP A 203 -0.99 15.58 -18.28
CA ASP A 203 -0.54 16.15 -17.02
C ASP A 203 0.67 15.39 -16.47
N VAL A 204 1.85 15.97 -16.72
CA VAL A 204 3.13 15.40 -16.25
C VAL A 204 3.15 15.27 -14.72
N SER A 205 2.50 16.18 -14.00
CA SER A 205 2.48 16.12 -12.52
C SER A 205 1.75 14.88 -12.04
N LEU A 206 0.65 14.48 -12.69
CA LEU A 206 -0.10 13.25 -12.39
C LEU A 206 0.67 12.00 -12.79
N MET A 207 1.24 11.98 -13.99
CA MET A 207 2.04 10.85 -14.48
C MET A 207 3.26 10.56 -13.59
N THR A 208 3.80 11.60 -12.93
CA THR A 208 4.97 11.53 -12.06
C THR A 208 4.64 11.51 -10.57
N ARG A 209 3.36 11.41 -10.18
CA ARG A 209 2.97 11.07 -8.80
C ARG A 209 3.35 9.61 -8.52
N ALA A 210 4.63 9.40 -8.31
CA ALA A 210 5.19 8.08 -8.09
C ALA A 210 6.08 8.09 -6.85
N HIS A 211 6.07 6.97 -6.15
CA HIS A 211 7.19 6.55 -5.32
C HIS A 211 7.61 5.20 -5.88
N SER A 212 8.90 4.92 -5.93
CA SER A 212 9.30 3.54 -6.13
C SER A 212 9.36 2.89 -4.72
N HIS A 213 9.29 1.56 -4.65
CA HIS A 213 9.89 0.85 -3.52
C HIS A 213 11.40 0.78 -3.75
N PRO A 214 12.24 0.82 -2.72
CA PRO A 214 13.66 0.54 -2.88
C PRO A 214 13.83 -0.86 -3.46
N ASP A 215 14.10 -0.91 -4.76
CA ASP A 215 14.77 -2.01 -5.44
C ASP A 215 16.19 -2.14 -4.85
N PHE A 216 16.80 -3.33 -4.86
CA PHE A 216 18.23 -3.47 -4.53
C PHE A 216 19.15 -2.59 -5.40
N ASN A 217 18.65 -2.12 -6.55
CA ASN A 217 19.27 -1.18 -7.47
C ASN A 217 18.81 0.27 -7.29
N TRP A 218 17.86 0.57 -6.39
CA TRP A 218 17.36 1.93 -6.10
C TRP A 218 18.49 2.93 -5.93
N CYS A 219 19.56 2.42 -5.34
CA CYS A 219 20.80 3.11 -5.25
C CYS A 219 21.89 2.05 -5.24
N LEU A 220 22.80 2.07 -6.23
CA LEU A 220 23.90 1.13 -6.33
C LEU A 220 24.56 0.94 -4.95
N GLU A 221 24.82 -0.32 -4.58
CA GLU A 221 25.49 -0.67 -3.33
C GLU A 221 24.76 -0.14 -2.08
N THR A 222 23.44 -0.24 -2.05
CA THR A 222 22.59 0.10 -0.89
C THR A 222 21.86 -1.15 -0.38
N TYR A 223 22.20 -1.63 0.81
CA TYR A 223 21.63 -2.84 1.40
C TYR A 223 21.82 -2.85 2.92
N SER A 224 21.01 -3.62 3.65
CA SER A 224 21.26 -3.94 5.06
C SER A 224 21.67 -5.40 5.17
N GLN A 225 22.79 -5.69 5.85
CA GLN A 225 23.28 -7.04 6.14
C GLN A 225 22.90 -7.43 7.55
N PHE A 226 22.30 -8.60 7.69
CA PHE A 226 21.95 -9.19 8.97
C PHE A 226 22.67 -10.53 9.15
N GLU A 227 23.21 -10.78 10.34
CA GLU A 227 23.80 -12.07 10.72
C GLU A 227 23.12 -12.53 12.01
N LEU A 228 22.60 -13.76 12.01
CA LEU A 228 21.88 -14.35 13.14
C LEU A 228 20.73 -13.47 13.68
N GLY A 229 20.11 -12.67 12.81
CA GLY A 229 19.00 -11.77 13.15
C GLY A 229 19.45 -10.40 13.67
N GLU A 230 20.75 -10.16 13.83
CA GLU A 230 21.28 -8.85 14.21
C GLU A 230 21.71 -8.06 12.98
N LEU A 231 21.40 -6.76 12.98
CA LEU A 231 21.84 -5.85 11.93
C LEU A 231 23.34 -5.59 12.09
N VAL A 232 24.14 -6.01 11.11
CA VAL A 232 25.61 -5.90 11.15
C VAL A 232 26.12 -4.75 10.31
N LYS A 233 25.41 -4.42 9.22
CA LYS A 233 25.87 -3.42 8.26
C LYS A 233 24.69 -2.75 7.57
N ILE A 234 24.74 -1.44 7.41
CA ILE A 234 23.89 -0.72 6.46
C ILE A 234 24.80 -0.05 5.44
N MET A 235 24.57 -0.34 4.17
CA MET A 235 25.23 0.27 3.02
C MET A 235 24.26 1.22 2.34
N PHE A 236 24.77 2.36 1.88
CA PHE A 236 24.07 3.33 1.04
C PHE A 236 25.06 3.96 0.08
N ARG A 237 24.81 3.85 -1.23
CA ARG A 237 25.73 4.36 -2.29
C ARG A 237 27.16 3.82 -2.20
N GLY A 238 27.34 2.59 -1.72
CA GLY A 238 28.68 2.03 -1.55
C GLY A 238 29.38 2.45 -0.28
N HIS A 239 28.75 3.31 0.52
CA HIS A 239 29.24 3.74 1.81
C HIS A 239 28.51 3.02 2.93
N GLN A 240 29.25 2.51 3.91
CA GLN A 240 28.64 2.04 5.14
C GLN A 240 28.19 3.26 5.94
N ILE A 241 26.92 3.27 6.35
CA ILE A 241 26.35 4.28 7.24
C ILE A 241 25.90 3.58 8.51
N GLY A 242 26.66 3.77 9.59
CA GLY A 242 26.50 3.04 10.85
C GLY A 242 27.75 2.26 11.22
#